data_AF-A0A1I0XI58-F1
#
_entry.id   AF-A0A1I0XI58-F1
#
_cell.length_a   1.000
_cell.length_b   1.000
_cell.length_c   1.000
_cell.angle_alpha   90.00
_cell.angle_beta   90.00
_cell.angle_gamma   90.00
#
_symmetry.space_group_name_H-M   'P 1'
#
loop_
_entity.id
_entity.type
_entity.pdbx_description
1 polymer ?
#
loop_
_entity_poly.entity_id
_entity_poly.type
_entity_poly.pdbx_seq_one_letter_code
_entity_poly.pdbx_strand_id
1 'polypeptide(L)'
;MHPYARLAAISFAAFLMTPGAHAAPPTDLGSLTIDYPAGVQYWFDKPASPTLVSNTPGAATLDFGAGLNKYNRTPLLGTQSFQLTAKPGYRITGFTYSSQLSGLLQDSEAPAGYSGQPGRATSIATAYLAVHGTDGKQLSLVGAREENINGNRLLSFDTGLLNLPDTVNLSLEGNLFLQLGYGYYYNEFGDERKVPSSGWLGAENSLLTIHTAALPVPEPSTWMMLLGGLLLPWAVSRRQARARAA
;
A
#
# COMPACT_ATOMS: atom_id res chain seq x y z
N MET A 1 67.70 11.29 35.68
CA MET A 1 67.27 11.36 34.27
C MET A 1 66.87 9.95 33.84
N HIS A 2 65.57 9.67 33.76
CA HIS A 2 65.02 8.35 33.42
C HIS A 2 64.24 8.42 32.10
N PRO A 3 64.50 7.53 31.12
CA PRO A 3 63.84 7.53 29.83
C PRO A 3 62.74 6.45 29.76
N TYR A 4 61.56 6.71 30.31
CA TYR A 4 60.39 5.83 30.13
C TYR A 4 59.08 6.63 30.09
N ALA A 5 58.89 7.48 29.07
CA ALA A 5 57.65 8.24 28.91
C ALA A 5 57.35 8.60 27.45
N ARG A 6 57.54 7.69 26.49
CA ARG A 6 57.11 7.92 25.09
C ARG A 6 56.79 6.60 24.38
N LEU A 7 55.63 6.01 24.65
CA LEU A 7 55.04 4.94 23.83
C LEU A 7 53.57 4.73 24.22
N ALA A 8 52.74 5.76 24.05
CA ALA A 8 51.29 5.66 24.22
C ALA A 8 50.58 6.73 23.38
N ALA A 9 50.88 6.80 22.08
CA ALA A 9 50.20 7.76 21.19
C ALA A 9 50.28 7.37 19.70
N ILE A 10 50.20 6.09 19.35
CA ILE A 10 50.04 5.68 17.93
C ILE A 10 49.12 4.46 17.89
N SER A 11 47.82 4.64 18.18
CA SER A 11 46.82 3.58 17.93
C SER A 11 45.41 4.07 17.63
N PHE A 12 45.13 5.38 17.66
CA PHE A 12 43.74 5.88 17.57
C PHE A 12 43.34 6.50 16.21
N ALA A 13 44.26 6.61 15.25
CA ALA A 13 43.97 7.29 13.97
C ALA A 13 43.42 6.38 12.86
N ALA A 14 43.33 5.06 13.08
CA ALA A 14 42.86 4.11 12.04
C ALA A 14 41.35 3.83 12.09
N PHE A 15 40.57 4.55 12.92
CA PHE A 15 39.12 4.29 13.09
C PHE A 15 38.21 5.21 12.28
N LEU A 16 38.75 6.13 11.46
CA LEU A 16 37.96 7.14 10.74
C LEU A 16 37.89 6.95 9.22
N MET A 17 38.39 5.83 8.69
CA MET A 17 38.12 5.44 7.31
C MET A 17 37.04 4.36 7.30
N THR A 18 35.79 4.76 7.47
CA THR A 18 34.64 3.97 7.02
C THR A 18 34.65 4.04 5.48
N PRO A 19 35.03 2.98 4.75
CA PRO A 19 34.64 2.89 3.36
C PRO A 19 33.11 2.97 3.32
N GLY A 20 32.58 3.83 2.45
CA GLY A 20 31.13 3.97 2.27
C GLY A 20 30.51 2.59 2.07
N ALA A 21 29.66 2.22 3.02
CA ALA A 21 28.92 0.96 3.02
C ALA A 21 27.97 0.93 1.82
N HIS A 22 28.47 0.47 0.67
CA HIS A 22 27.62 -0.02 -0.40
C HIS A 22 27.13 -1.40 0.01
N ALA A 23 26.10 -1.45 0.85
CA ALA A 23 25.27 -2.63 0.92
C ALA A 23 24.78 -2.91 -0.50
N ALA A 24 25.28 -3.97 -1.12
CA ALA A 24 24.73 -4.43 -2.38
C ALA A 24 23.23 -4.65 -2.14
N PRO A 25 22.32 -3.92 -2.82
CA PRO A 25 20.91 -4.16 -2.66
C PRO A 25 20.66 -5.64 -2.98
N PRO A 26 19.84 -6.35 -2.20
CA PRO A 26 19.61 -7.76 -2.45
C PRO A 26 19.13 -7.93 -3.90
N THR A 27 19.87 -8.69 -4.69
CA THR A 27 19.64 -8.91 -6.13
C THR A 27 18.47 -9.85 -6.41
N ASP A 28 17.56 -10.05 -5.45
CA ASP A 28 16.41 -10.93 -5.62
C ASP A 28 15.14 -10.11 -5.87
N LEU A 29 14.58 -10.30 -7.08
CA LEU A 29 13.50 -9.53 -7.70
C LEU A 29 12.13 -9.89 -7.10
N GLY A 30 12.01 -9.84 -5.78
CA GLY A 30 10.72 -9.83 -5.11
C GLY A 30 10.91 -9.69 -3.61
N SER A 31 10.55 -8.54 -3.05
CA SER A 31 10.58 -8.33 -1.59
C SER A 31 9.42 -9.03 -0.86
N LEU A 32 8.57 -9.75 -1.58
CA LEU A 32 7.26 -10.17 -1.11
C LEU A 32 6.79 -11.49 -1.73
N THR A 33 6.03 -12.27 -0.95
CA THR A 33 5.16 -13.35 -1.43
C THR A 33 3.70 -12.96 -1.24
N ILE A 34 2.84 -13.31 -2.21
CA ILE A 34 1.40 -12.98 -2.22
C ILE A 34 0.60 -14.27 -2.31
N ASP A 35 -0.23 -14.52 -1.30
CA ASP A 35 -1.09 -15.70 -1.24
C ASP A 35 -2.57 -15.29 -1.26
N TYR A 36 -3.33 -15.91 -2.16
CA TYR A 36 -4.77 -15.68 -2.30
C TYR A 36 -5.56 -16.82 -1.62
N PRO A 37 -6.33 -16.55 -0.56
CA PRO A 37 -7.22 -17.55 0.02
C PRO A 37 -8.33 -17.92 -0.98
N ALA A 38 -8.78 -19.18 -0.95
CA ALA A 38 -9.86 -19.65 -1.81
C ALA A 38 -11.21 -18.98 -1.47
N GLY A 39 -12.06 -18.71 -2.47
CA GLY A 39 -13.45 -18.27 -2.29
C GLY A 39 -13.70 -16.76 -2.25
N VAL A 40 -12.77 -15.93 -2.72
CA VAL A 40 -12.90 -14.46 -2.74
C VAL A 40 -13.93 -13.99 -3.77
N GLN A 41 -14.76 -13.02 -3.39
CA GLN A 41 -15.76 -12.39 -4.25
C GLN A 41 -15.16 -11.13 -4.90
N TYR A 42 -14.73 -11.28 -6.14
CA TYR A 42 -13.89 -10.28 -6.82
C TYR A 42 -14.65 -8.99 -7.13
N TRP A 43 -13.92 -7.87 -7.00
CA TRP A 43 -14.28 -6.54 -7.54
C TRP A 43 -14.65 -6.58 -9.04
N PHE A 44 -14.07 -7.52 -9.80
CA PHE A 44 -13.99 -7.51 -11.26
C PHE A 44 -14.89 -8.57 -11.91
N ASP A 45 -15.42 -8.26 -13.10
CA ASP A 45 -16.29 -9.12 -13.93
C ASP A 45 -15.69 -10.50 -14.27
N LYS A 46 -14.42 -10.74 -13.89
CA LYS A 46 -13.79 -12.04 -13.86
C LYS A 46 -12.99 -12.25 -12.57
N PRO A 47 -12.78 -13.50 -12.14
CA PRO A 47 -11.72 -13.85 -11.22
C PRO A 47 -10.36 -13.64 -11.90
N ALA A 48 -10.01 -12.38 -12.17
CA ALA A 48 -8.66 -12.00 -12.50
C ALA A 48 -7.97 -11.81 -11.15
N SER A 49 -7.11 -12.76 -10.77
CA SER A 49 -6.14 -12.52 -9.72
C SER A 49 -5.38 -11.23 -10.06
N PRO A 50 -5.11 -10.35 -9.08
CA PRO A 50 -4.29 -9.18 -9.30
C PRO A 50 -3.00 -9.57 -10.03
N THR A 51 -2.63 -8.78 -11.02
CA THR A 51 -1.40 -9.01 -11.78
C THR A 51 -0.30 -8.15 -11.19
N LEU A 52 0.88 -8.73 -10.97
CA LEU A 52 2.06 -7.98 -10.58
C LEU A 52 2.56 -7.20 -11.80
N VAL A 53 2.38 -5.88 -11.80
CA VAL A 53 2.74 -5.00 -12.94
C VAL A 53 4.11 -4.37 -12.80
N SER A 54 4.60 -4.20 -11.57
CA SER A 54 5.98 -3.79 -11.32
C SER A 54 6.50 -4.35 -10.00
N ASN A 55 7.80 -4.61 -9.97
CA ASN A 55 8.49 -5.11 -8.79
C ASN A 55 9.93 -4.56 -8.81
N THR A 56 10.12 -3.47 -8.10
CA THR A 56 11.37 -2.72 -8.01
C THR A 56 11.86 -2.70 -6.57
N PRO A 57 13.16 -2.48 -6.32
CA PRO A 57 13.65 -2.33 -4.95
C PRO A 57 12.85 -1.26 -4.20
N GLY A 58 12.18 -1.69 -3.12
CA GLY A 58 11.38 -0.83 -2.25
C GLY A 58 9.90 -0.66 -2.64
N ALA A 59 9.44 -1.20 -3.77
CA ALA A 59 8.02 -1.15 -4.14
C ALA A 59 7.59 -2.27 -5.10
N ALA A 60 6.44 -2.88 -4.82
CA ALA A 60 5.75 -3.80 -5.72
C ALA A 60 4.33 -3.31 -6.00
N THR A 61 3.91 -3.28 -7.26
CA THR A 61 2.59 -2.77 -7.66
C THR A 61 1.75 -3.88 -8.28
N LEU A 62 0.53 -4.02 -7.75
CA LEU A 62 -0.50 -4.92 -8.22
C LEU A 62 -1.54 -4.13 -9.00
N ASP A 63 -1.84 -4.60 -10.19
CA ASP A 63 -2.98 -4.15 -10.97
C ASP A 63 -4.13 -5.15 -10.78
N PHE A 64 -5.24 -4.62 -10.31
CA PHE A 64 -6.44 -5.40 -10.05
C PHE A 64 -7.31 -5.59 -11.29
N GLY A 65 -6.95 -4.99 -12.43
CA GLY A 65 -7.49 -5.32 -13.73
C GLY A 65 -8.61 -4.41 -14.23
N ALA A 66 -9.24 -4.87 -15.33
CA ALA A 66 -10.01 -4.05 -16.27
C ALA A 66 -11.19 -3.29 -15.66
N GLY A 67 -11.47 -2.14 -16.26
CA GLY A 67 -12.42 -1.15 -15.79
C GLY A 67 -13.80 -1.67 -15.40
N LEU A 68 -14.26 -1.28 -14.22
CA LEU A 68 -15.62 -1.48 -13.76
C LEU A 68 -16.50 -0.41 -14.33
N ASN A 69 -17.69 -0.78 -14.79
CA ASN A 69 -18.68 0.14 -15.32
C ASN A 69 -20.05 -0.17 -14.75
N LYS A 70 -20.76 0.88 -14.37
CA LYS A 70 -22.08 0.82 -13.75
C LYS A 70 -23.03 1.76 -14.47
N TYR A 71 -24.17 1.21 -14.88
CA TYR A 71 -25.22 1.91 -15.62
C TYR A 71 -26.57 1.92 -14.90
N ASN A 72 -26.69 1.26 -13.75
CA ASN A 72 -27.95 1.10 -13.02
C ASN A 72 -27.80 1.40 -11.53
N ARG A 73 -28.87 1.25 -10.75
CA ARG A 73 -28.93 1.63 -9.33
C ARG A 73 -28.28 0.62 -8.37
N THR A 74 -27.97 -0.60 -8.81
CA THR A 74 -27.53 -1.67 -7.91
C THR A 74 -26.09 -1.45 -7.45
N PRO A 75 -25.78 -1.32 -6.15
CA PRO A 75 -24.40 -1.17 -5.66
C PRO A 75 -23.50 -2.26 -6.23
N LEU A 76 -22.34 -1.86 -6.76
CA LEU A 76 -21.29 -2.80 -7.11
C LEU A 76 -20.31 -2.81 -5.93
N LEU A 77 -20.31 -3.91 -5.19
CA LEU A 77 -19.44 -4.13 -4.05
C LEU A 77 -18.44 -5.21 -4.41
N GLY A 78 -17.19 -5.04 -4.00
CA GLY A 78 -16.23 -6.13 -4.05
C GLY A 78 -15.22 -6.03 -2.92
N THR A 79 -14.69 -7.19 -2.57
CA THR A 79 -13.67 -7.35 -1.55
C THR A 79 -12.59 -8.29 -2.07
N GLN A 80 -11.34 -7.88 -1.97
CA GLN A 80 -10.21 -8.73 -2.26
C GLN A 80 -9.37 -8.92 -1.01
N SER A 81 -9.14 -10.18 -0.66
CA SER A 81 -8.30 -10.53 0.48
C SER A 81 -7.09 -11.31 0.01
N PHE A 82 -5.92 -11.00 0.57
CA PHE A 82 -4.67 -11.67 0.28
C PHE A 82 -3.71 -11.54 1.46
N GLN A 83 -2.80 -12.50 1.59
CA GLN A 83 -1.74 -12.47 2.59
C GLN A 83 -0.45 -12.01 1.94
N LEU A 84 0.29 -11.17 2.65
CA LEU A 84 1.58 -10.63 2.25
C LEU A 84 2.64 -11.03 3.27
N THR A 85 3.75 -11.60 2.77
CA THR A 85 4.92 -11.89 3.59
C THR A 85 6.15 -11.20 3.01
N ALA A 86 6.80 -10.35 3.82
CA ALA A 86 8.10 -9.77 3.51
C ALA A 86 9.18 -10.86 3.48
N LYS A 87 10.06 -10.82 2.48
CA LYS A 87 11.23 -11.70 2.48
C LYS A 87 12.22 -11.32 3.60
N PRO A 88 13.06 -12.27 4.07
CA PRO A 88 14.11 -11.98 5.05
C PRO A 88 14.99 -10.79 4.64
N GLY A 89 15.25 -9.88 5.56
CA GLY A 89 16.01 -8.65 5.29
C GLY A 89 15.17 -7.50 4.71
N TYR A 90 13.86 -7.66 4.58
CA TYR A 90 12.93 -6.60 4.20
C TYR A 90 11.82 -6.44 5.23
N ARG A 91 11.18 -5.26 5.22
CA ARG A 91 9.94 -4.99 5.94
C ARG A 91 8.93 -4.30 5.03
N ILE A 92 7.65 -4.56 5.22
CA ILE A 92 6.57 -3.77 4.59
C ILE A 92 6.43 -2.46 5.36
N THR A 93 6.45 -1.34 4.65
CA THR A 93 6.46 0.00 5.24
C THR A 93 5.23 0.82 4.92
N GLY A 94 4.33 0.35 4.05
CA GLY A 94 3.12 1.09 3.73
C GLY A 94 2.48 0.65 2.42
N PHE A 95 1.38 1.31 2.07
CA PHE A 95 0.59 1.02 0.89
C PHE A 95 0.08 2.33 0.29
N THR A 96 0.10 2.40 -1.03
CA THR A 96 -0.62 3.43 -1.79
C THR A 96 -1.58 2.77 -2.75
N TYR A 97 -2.76 3.36 -2.91
CA TYR A 97 -3.77 2.89 -3.86
C TYR A 97 -4.21 4.03 -4.75
N SER A 98 -4.48 3.73 -6.02
CA SER A 98 -5.07 4.66 -6.97
C SER A 98 -6.01 3.96 -7.92
N SER A 99 -7.12 4.60 -8.28
CA SER A 99 -8.03 4.18 -9.33
C SER A 99 -8.55 5.41 -10.09
N GLN A 100 -8.57 5.32 -11.42
CA GLN A 100 -9.14 6.37 -12.25
C GLN A 100 -10.64 6.20 -12.33
N LEU A 101 -11.37 7.16 -11.79
CA LEU A 101 -12.82 7.21 -11.86
C LEU A 101 -13.25 7.99 -13.08
N SER A 102 -14.33 7.55 -13.68
CA SER A 102 -14.99 8.27 -14.77
C SER A 102 -16.50 8.18 -14.58
N GLY A 103 -17.21 9.27 -14.82
CA GLY A 103 -18.65 9.31 -14.56
C GLY A 103 -19.37 10.33 -15.42
N LEU A 104 -20.66 10.11 -15.63
CA LEU A 104 -21.56 11.06 -16.26
C LEU A 104 -22.84 11.05 -15.43
N LEU A 105 -23.23 12.22 -14.94
CA LEU A 105 -24.46 12.40 -14.19
C LEU A 105 -25.33 13.39 -14.96
N GLN A 106 -26.55 12.97 -15.24
CA GLN A 106 -27.54 13.79 -15.92
C GLN A 106 -28.83 13.77 -15.11
N ASP A 107 -29.11 14.91 -14.47
CA ASP A 107 -30.40 15.17 -13.86
C ASP A 107 -31.48 15.18 -14.95
N SER A 108 -32.66 14.68 -14.60
CA SER A 108 -33.81 14.76 -15.50
C SER A 108 -34.48 16.11 -15.37
N GLU A 109 -34.88 16.67 -16.50
CA GLU A 109 -35.65 17.91 -16.57
C GLU A 109 -37.00 17.67 -17.22
N ALA A 110 -37.97 18.54 -16.93
CA ALA A 110 -39.26 18.51 -17.61
C ALA A 110 -39.05 18.77 -19.12
N PRO A 111 -39.81 18.11 -20.02
CA PRO A 111 -39.74 18.40 -21.44
C PRO A 111 -40.07 19.87 -21.74
N ALA A 112 -39.50 20.41 -22.82
CA ALA A 112 -39.74 21.79 -23.23
C ALA A 112 -41.24 22.11 -23.32
N GLY A 113 -41.67 23.19 -22.69
CA GLY A 113 -43.07 23.61 -22.62
C GLY A 113 -43.83 23.14 -21.37
N TYR A 114 -43.23 22.29 -20.53
CA TYR A 114 -43.81 21.85 -19.27
C TYR A 114 -42.99 22.34 -18.08
N SER A 115 -43.65 22.60 -16.95
CA SER A 115 -42.99 22.88 -15.67
C SER A 115 -43.02 21.63 -14.79
N GLY A 116 -41.99 21.47 -13.96
CA GLY A 116 -41.81 20.27 -13.17
C GLY A 116 -40.68 20.38 -12.16
N GLN A 117 -40.53 19.35 -11.35
CA GLN A 117 -39.39 19.17 -10.45
C GLN A 117 -38.34 18.32 -11.15
N PRO A 118 -37.07 18.77 -11.20
CA PRO A 118 -36.01 17.97 -11.78
C PRO A 118 -35.75 16.72 -10.93
N GLY A 119 -35.30 15.65 -11.58
CA GLY A 119 -34.74 14.51 -10.88
C GLY A 119 -33.31 14.78 -10.43
N ARG A 120 -32.68 13.78 -9.80
CA ARG A 120 -31.31 13.91 -9.31
C ARG A 120 -30.50 12.66 -9.59
N ALA A 121 -29.33 12.82 -10.18
CA ALA A 121 -28.32 11.79 -10.34
C ALA A 121 -27.15 12.07 -9.40
N THR A 122 -26.79 11.09 -8.56
CA THR A 122 -25.62 11.16 -7.68
C THR A 122 -24.80 9.89 -7.79
N SER A 123 -23.50 10.01 -7.53
CA SER A 123 -22.58 8.88 -7.49
C SER A 123 -21.68 8.97 -6.27
N ILE A 124 -21.23 7.81 -5.79
CA ILE A 124 -20.23 7.67 -4.73
C ILE A 124 -19.30 6.53 -5.14
N ALA A 125 -18.00 6.77 -5.07
CA ALA A 125 -16.98 5.74 -5.17
C ALA A 125 -16.19 5.70 -3.86
N THR A 126 -15.98 4.51 -3.32
CA THR A 126 -15.12 4.34 -2.13
C THR A 126 -14.16 3.19 -2.32
N ALA A 127 -12.96 3.31 -1.76
CA ALA A 127 -12.01 2.23 -1.62
C ALA A 127 -11.43 2.25 -0.20
N TYR A 128 -11.29 1.09 0.41
CA TYR A 128 -10.75 0.92 1.77
C TYR A 128 -9.74 -0.22 1.78
N LEU A 129 -8.61 -0.02 2.45
CA LEU A 129 -7.64 -1.07 2.73
C LEU A 129 -7.56 -1.30 4.23
N ALA A 130 -7.94 -2.49 4.66
CA ALA A 130 -7.72 -2.97 6.01
C ALA A 130 -6.48 -3.88 6.05
N VAL A 131 -5.56 -3.58 6.96
CA VAL A 131 -4.35 -4.37 7.23
C VAL A 131 -4.53 -5.06 8.57
N HIS A 132 -4.37 -6.38 8.61
CA HIS A 132 -4.48 -7.19 9.81
C HIS A 132 -3.19 -7.96 10.07
N GLY A 133 -2.87 -8.17 11.35
CA GLY A 133 -1.86 -9.14 11.76
C GLY A 133 -2.31 -10.57 11.50
N THR A 134 -1.39 -11.52 11.62
CA THR A 134 -1.71 -12.96 11.59
C THR A 134 -2.57 -13.40 12.78
N ASP A 135 -2.57 -12.62 13.86
CA ASP A 135 -3.45 -12.78 15.03
C ASP A 135 -4.87 -12.23 14.80
N GLY A 136 -5.15 -11.70 13.60
CA GLY A 136 -6.44 -11.12 13.22
C GLY A 136 -6.66 -9.70 13.73
N LYS A 137 -5.71 -9.08 14.46
CA LYS A 137 -5.87 -7.70 14.92
C LYS A 137 -5.69 -6.72 13.76
N GLN A 138 -6.57 -5.74 13.67
CA GLN A 138 -6.43 -4.66 12.71
C GLN A 138 -5.24 -3.77 13.08
N LEU A 139 -4.27 -3.67 12.17
CA LEU A 139 -3.05 -2.86 12.29
C LEU A 139 -3.21 -1.49 11.64
N SER A 140 -3.99 -1.41 10.55
CA SER A 140 -4.28 -0.16 9.84
C SER A 140 -5.60 -0.27 9.09
N LEU A 141 -6.30 0.86 8.94
CA LEU A 141 -7.45 1.01 8.05
C LEU A 141 -7.37 2.39 7.42
N VAL A 142 -7.30 2.41 6.09
CA VAL A 142 -7.25 3.64 5.30
C VAL A 142 -8.28 3.54 4.18
N GLY A 143 -8.76 4.67 3.67
CA GLY A 143 -9.59 4.67 2.50
C GLY A 143 -9.71 6.03 1.85
N ALA A 144 -10.37 6.03 0.70
CA ALA A 144 -10.69 7.22 -0.07
C ALA A 144 -12.17 7.18 -0.47
N ARG A 145 -12.72 8.37 -0.69
CA ARG A 145 -14.11 8.55 -1.10
C ARG A 145 -14.21 9.72 -2.08
N GLU A 146 -14.93 9.49 -3.16
CA GLU A 146 -15.29 10.49 -4.16
C GLU A 146 -16.81 10.49 -4.35
N GLU A 147 -17.38 11.68 -4.58
CA GLU A 147 -18.82 11.87 -4.73
C GLU A 147 -19.14 12.73 -5.94
N ASN A 148 -20.34 12.55 -6.49
CA ASN A 148 -20.86 13.31 -7.63
C ASN A 148 -19.87 13.36 -8.80
N ILE A 149 -19.30 12.21 -9.11
CA ILE A 149 -18.28 12.00 -10.15
C ILE A 149 -18.94 12.27 -11.51
N ASN A 150 -18.56 13.39 -12.12
CA ASN A 150 -18.98 13.83 -13.45
C ASN A 150 -17.73 14.28 -14.22
N GLY A 151 -17.37 13.54 -15.27
CA GLY A 151 -16.05 13.54 -15.89
C GLY A 151 -15.06 12.60 -15.19
N ASN A 152 -13.76 12.91 -15.30
CA ASN A 152 -12.69 12.09 -14.74
C ASN A 152 -12.27 12.58 -13.35
N ARG A 153 -12.02 11.64 -12.44
CA ARG A 153 -11.55 11.86 -11.06
C ARG A 153 -10.50 10.81 -10.68
N LEU A 154 -9.74 11.08 -9.64
CA LEU A 154 -8.79 10.13 -9.07
C LEU A 154 -9.26 9.73 -7.68
N LEU A 155 -9.43 8.42 -7.45
CA LEU A 155 -9.63 7.87 -6.11
C LEU A 155 -8.29 7.34 -5.63
N SER A 156 -7.73 7.91 -4.56
CA SER A 156 -6.44 7.46 -4.06
C SER A 156 -6.28 7.64 -2.56
N PHE A 157 -5.49 6.77 -1.94
CA PHE A 157 -5.05 6.92 -0.56
C PHE A 157 -3.60 6.47 -0.38
N ASP A 158 -3.00 6.90 0.72
CA ASP A 158 -1.68 6.51 1.19
C ASP A 158 -1.78 6.21 2.68
N THR A 159 -1.24 5.07 3.12
CA THR A 159 -1.18 4.76 4.56
C THR A 159 -0.13 5.57 5.31
N GLY A 160 0.80 6.21 4.60
CA GLY A 160 2.06 6.68 5.15
C GLY A 160 2.95 5.53 5.61
N LEU A 161 3.95 5.86 6.43
CA LEU A 161 4.87 4.88 7.01
C LEU A 161 4.20 4.07 8.11
N LEU A 162 4.17 2.75 7.93
CA LEU A 162 3.69 1.76 8.88
C LEU A 162 4.86 0.91 9.40
N ASN A 163 4.75 0.48 10.66
CA ASN A 163 5.65 -0.49 11.25
C ASN A 163 4.92 -1.83 11.37
N LEU A 164 4.95 -2.61 10.29
CA LEU A 164 4.20 -3.86 10.18
C LEU A 164 5.06 -5.07 10.52
N PRO A 165 4.46 -6.16 11.02
CA PRO A 165 5.14 -7.45 11.12
C PRO A 165 5.48 -8.00 9.74
N ASP A 166 6.33 -9.03 9.70
CA ASP A 166 6.80 -9.63 8.44
C ASP A 166 5.67 -10.21 7.61
N THR A 167 4.59 -10.68 8.24
CA THR A 167 3.41 -11.22 7.56
C THR A 167 2.15 -10.49 7.99
N VAL A 168 1.35 -10.06 7.02
CA VAL A 168 0.07 -9.36 7.22
C VAL A 168 -1.01 -9.92 6.29
N ASN A 169 -2.26 -9.83 6.73
CA ASN A 169 -3.43 -10.10 5.90
C ASN A 169 -4.03 -8.76 5.44
N LEU A 170 -4.34 -8.65 4.17
CA LEU A 170 -4.96 -7.46 3.59
C LEU A 170 -6.38 -7.74 3.14
N SER A 171 -7.25 -6.75 3.31
CA SER A 171 -8.58 -6.69 2.69
C SER A 171 -8.73 -5.35 1.98
N LEU A 172 -8.74 -5.38 0.65
CA LEU A 172 -9.05 -4.22 -0.20
C LEU A 172 -10.52 -4.29 -0.59
N GLU A 173 -11.29 -3.35 -0.12
CA GLU A 173 -12.72 -3.22 -0.37
C GLU A 173 -13.00 -2.02 -1.24
N GLY A 174 -14.06 -2.10 -2.02
CA GLY A 174 -14.58 -0.90 -2.64
C GLY A 174 -15.96 -1.04 -3.22
N ASN A 175 -16.52 0.13 -3.50
CA ASN A 175 -17.92 0.31 -3.78
C ASN A 175 -18.11 1.39 -4.83
N LEU A 176 -18.86 1.05 -5.88
CA LEU A 176 -19.38 2.01 -6.83
C LEU A 176 -20.90 2.10 -6.64
N PHE A 177 -21.34 3.25 -6.16
CA PHE A 177 -22.75 3.56 -5.94
C PHE A 177 -23.20 4.63 -6.92
N LEU A 178 -24.32 4.38 -7.61
CA LEU A 178 -24.96 5.30 -8.52
C LEU A 178 -26.44 5.34 -8.14
N GLN A 179 -26.94 6.52 -7.83
CA GLN A 179 -28.33 6.74 -7.49
C GLN A 179 -28.93 7.67 -8.53
N LEU A 180 -29.90 7.16 -9.26
CA LEU A 180 -30.63 7.89 -10.29
C LEU A 180 -32.05 8.12 -9.78
N GLY A 181 -32.48 9.37 -9.64
CA GLY A 181 -33.84 9.75 -9.24
C GLY A 181 -34.74 9.98 -10.45
N TYR A 182 -36.03 10.21 -10.21
CA TYR A 182 -36.97 10.68 -11.23
C TYR A 182 -37.27 12.15 -10.99
N GLY A 183 -37.36 12.91 -12.08
CA GLY A 183 -38.07 14.18 -12.12
C GLY A 183 -39.55 13.96 -12.42
N TYR A 184 -40.35 14.99 -12.19
CA TYR A 184 -41.79 14.96 -12.33
C TYR A 184 -42.29 16.20 -13.06
N TYR A 185 -43.25 16.03 -13.96
CA TYR A 185 -43.96 17.14 -14.62
C TYR A 185 -45.43 16.78 -14.82
N TYR A 186 -46.28 17.78 -15.04
CA TYR A 186 -47.68 17.56 -15.39
C TYR A 186 -47.89 17.80 -16.88
N ASN A 187 -48.59 16.90 -17.57
CA ASN A 187 -48.95 17.10 -18.97
C ASN A 187 -50.12 18.09 -19.14
N GLU A 188 -50.53 18.35 -20.38
CA GLU A 188 -51.65 19.25 -20.71
C GLU A 188 -53.02 18.80 -20.17
N PHE A 189 -53.13 17.54 -19.74
CA PHE A 189 -54.33 16.97 -19.12
C PHE A 189 -54.28 16.99 -17.59
N GLY A 190 -53.18 17.46 -16.99
CA GLY A 190 -52.97 17.47 -15.55
C GLY A 190 -52.48 16.13 -14.97
N ASP A 191 -52.09 15.16 -15.80
CA ASP A 191 -51.49 13.90 -15.33
C ASP A 191 -50.02 14.10 -14.93
N GLU A 192 -49.62 13.57 -13.79
CA GLU A 192 -48.21 13.49 -13.41
C GLU A 192 -47.47 12.46 -14.28
N ARG A 193 -46.32 12.87 -14.82
CA ARG A 193 -45.42 12.07 -15.63
C ARG A 193 -44.03 12.09 -15.01
N LYS A 194 -43.32 10.96 -15.11
CA LYS A 194 -41.97 10.78 -14.57
C LYS A 194 -40.95 10.82 -15.69
N VAL A 195 -39.83 11.50 -15.44
CA VAL A 195 -38.67 11.50 -16.33
C VAL A 195 -37.49 10.89 -15.59
N PRO A 196 -36.85 9.82 -16.08
CA PRO A 196 -35.71 9.22 -15.41
C PRO A 196 -34.47 10.10 -15.55
N SER A 197 -33.74 10.31 -14.45
CA SER A 197 -32.36 10.79 -14.53
C SER A 197 -31.47 9.65 -15.05
N SER A 198 -30.40 9.99 -15.75
CA SER A 198 -29.46 9.03 -16.33
C SER A 198 -28.06 9.27 -15.81
N GLY A 199 -27.26 8.21 -15.89
CA GLY A 199 -25.85 8.34 -15.58
C GLY A 199 -25.11 7.03 -15.73
N TRP A 200 -23.80 7.14 -15.67
CA TRP A 200 -22.88 6.02 -15.62
C TRP A 200 -21.74 6.38 -14.69
N LEU A 201 -21.13 5.35 -14.11
CA LEU A 201 -19.96 5.45 -13.26
C LEU A 201 -19.03 4.29 -13.58
N GLY A 202 -17.75 4.57 -13.74
CA GLY A 202 -16.73 3.57 -13.93
C GLY A 202 -15.45 3.85 -13.14
N ALA A 203 -14.66 2.81 -12.96
CA ALA A 203 -13.37 2.84 -12.29
C ALA A 203 -12.38 1.95 -13.04
N GLU A 204 -11.24 2.48 -13.45
CA GLU A 204 -10.23 1.80 -14.25
C GLU A 204 -8.83 1.97 -13.64
N ASN A 205 -7.87 1.16 -14.09
CA ASN A 205 -6.46 1.27 -13.68
C ASN A 205 -6.31 1.26 -12.15
N SER A 206 -6.87 0.24 -11.50
CA SER A 206 -6.87 0.13 -10.04
C SER A 206 -5.58 -0.50 -9.56
N LEU A 207 -4.67 0.32 -9.05
CA LEU A 207 -3.32 -0.06 -8.69
C LEU A 207 -3.14 0.01 -7.17
N LEU A 208 -2.59 -1.05 -6.57
CA LEU A 208 -2.07 -1.04 -5.19
C LEU A 208 -0.56 -1.17 -5.25
N THR A 209 0.16 -0.19 -4.72
CA THR A 209 1.60 -0.27 -4.52
C THR A 209 1.91 -0.56 -3.06
N ILE A 210 2.70 -1.59 -2.85
CA ILE A 210 3.19 -2.08 -1.56
C ILE A 210 4.61 -1.57 -1.41
N HIS A 211 4.84 -0.72 -0.41
CA HIS A 211 6.14 -0.15 -0.13
C HIS A 211 6.92 -1.06 0.82
N THR A 212 8.18 -1.29 0.51
CA THR A 212 9.09 -2.08 1.34
C THR A 212 10.39 -1.32 1.60
N ALA A 213 11.07 -1.67 2.68
CA ALA A 213 12.42 -1.18 2.96
C ALA A 213 13.32 -2.35 3.34
N ALA A 214 14.57 -2.32 2.88
CA ALA A 214 15.58 -3.23 3.36
C ALA A 214 15.87 -2.93 4.84
N LEU A 215 15.87 -3.97 5.66
CA LEU A 215 16.34 -3.89 7.04
C LEU A 215 17.87 -3.81 7.03
N PRO A 216 18.48 -3.00 7.91
CA PRO A 216 19.92 -3.02 8.07
C PRO A 216 20.37 -4.41 8.53
N VAL A 217 20.95 -5.19 7.62
CA VAL A 217 21.61 -6.45 7.98
C VAL A 217 22.99 -6.07 8.51
N PRO A 218 23.35 -6.39 9.77
CA PRO A 218 24.69 -6.10 10.25
C PRO A 218 25.67 -6.91 9.40
N GLU A 219 26.61 -6.21 8.75
CA GLU A 219 27.60 -6.86 7.90
C GLU A 219 28.37 -7.96 8.68
N PRO A 220 28.80 -9.04 8.01
CA PRO A 220 29.67 -10.05 8.64
C PRO A 220 30.91 -9.43 9.29
N SER A 221 31.44 -8.35 8.71
CA SER A 221 32.53 -7.54 9.24
C SER A 221 32.18 -6.95 10.62
N THR A 222 30.96 -6.46 10.82
CA THR A 222 30.47 -5.92 12.10
C THR A 222 30.46 -6.99 13.19
N TRP A 223 30.03 -8.21 12.86
CA TRP A 223 30.09 -9.34 13.79
C TRP A 223 31.52 -9.77 14.10
N MET A 224 32.40 -9.77 13.09
CA MET A 224 33.82 -10.07 13.28
C MET A 224 34.53 -9.00 14.10
N MET A 225 34.18 -7.71 13.94
CA MET A 225 34.71 -6.63 14.77
C MET A 225 34.21 -6.71 16.21
N LEU A 226 32.93 -7.06 16.42
CA LEU A 226 32.38 -7.30 17.76
C LEU A 226 33.08 -8.48 18.44
N LEU A 227 33.24 -9.62 17.73
CA LEU A 227 33.95 -10.80 18.23
C LEU A 227 35.43 -10.48 18.49
N GLY A 228 36.09 -9.75 17.59
CA GLY A 228 37.45 -9.28 17.78
C GLY A 228 37.58 -8.39 19.02
N GLY A 229 36.65 -7.45 19.21
CA GLY A 229 36.55 -6.59 20.39
C GLY A 229 36.40 -7.36 21.70
N LEU A 230 35.57 -8.41 21.71
CA LEU A 230 35.36 -9.28 22.88
C LEU A 230 36.56 -10.19 23.18
N LEU A 231 37.30 -10.63 22.16
CA LEU A 231 38.45 -11.52 22.33
C LEU A 231 39.74 -10.79 22.74
N LEU A 232 39.86 -9.50 22.44
CA LEU A 232 41.02 -8.67 22.80
C LEU A 232 41.35 -8.66 24.31
N PRO A 233 40.41 -8.39 25.24
CA PRO A 233 40.71 -8.38 26.68
C PRO A 233 41.12 -9.77 27.21
N TRP A 234 40.60 -10.86 26.62
CA TRP A 234 41.00 -12.22 26.97
C TRP A 234 42.40 -12.58 26.48
N ALA A 235 42.76 -12.16 25.26
CA ALA A 235 44.11 -12.34 24.73
C ALA A 235 45.16 -11.56 25.55
N VAL A 236 44.81 -10.34 25.98
CA VAL A 236 45.69 -9.50 26.81
C VAL A 236 45.86 -10.07 28.22
N SER A 237 44.78 -10.53 28.86
CA SER A 237 44.86 -11.14 30.20
C SER A 237 45.67 -12.44 30.20
N ARG A 238 45.55 -13.28 29.16
CA ARG A 238 46.39 -14.48 28.99
C ARG A 238 47.87 -14.16 28.84
N ARG A 239 48.22 -13.09 28.10
CA ARG A 239 49.62 -12.66 27.96
C ARG A 239 50.19 -12.18 29.28
N GLN A 240 49.43 -11.39 30.05
CA GLN A 240 49.88 -10.90 31.36
C GLN A 240 50.03 -12.02 32.39
N ALA A 241 49.15 -13.02 32.40
CA ALA A 241 49.26 -14.17 33.30
C ALA A 241 50.53 -15.00 33.05
N ARG A 242 50.91 -15.22 31.78
CA ARG A 242 52.16 -15.91 31.44
C ARG A 242 53.41 -15.11 31.80
N ALA A 243 53.39 -13.79 31.61
CA ALA A 243 54.51 -12.91 31.96
C ALA A 243 54.73 -12.78 33.47
N ARG A 244 53.74 -13.13 34.31
CA ARG A 244 53.86 -13.17 35.77
C ARG A 244 54.29 -14.54 36.32
N ALA A 245 54.25 -15.58 35.47
CA ALA A 245 54.61 -16.95 35.84
C ALA A 245 56.01 -17.37 35.35
N ALA A 246 56.69 -16.49 34.62
CA ALA A 246 58.09 -16.59 34.22
C ALA A 246 58.92 -15.59 35.05
#